data_AF-X0YUP1-F1
#
_entry.id   AF-X0YUP1-F1
#
_cell.length_a   1.000
_cell.length_b   1.000
_cell.length_c   1.000
_cell.angle_alpha   90.00
_cell.angle_beta   90.00
_cell.angle_gamma   90.00
#
_symmetry.space_group_name_H-M   'P 1'
#
loop_
_entity.id
_entity.type
_entity.pdbx_description
1 polymer ?
#
loop_
_entity_poly.entity_id
_entity_poly.type
_entity_poly.pdbx_seq_one_letter_code
_entity_poly.pdbx_strand_id
1 'polypeptide(L)' 'LGELPCSLVGEVTQSEKLVIAGADDVPVVEAALETLKEAWQKPLRW' A
#
# COMPACT_ATOMS: atom_id res chain seq x y z
N LEU A 1 18.25 20.18 19.65
CA LEU A 1 17.08 19.58 18.99
C LEU A 1 17.49 18.16 18.60
N GLY A 2 17.00 17.15 19.31
CA GLY A 2 17.34 15.75 19.00
C GLY A 2 16.69 15.33 17.68
N GLU A 3 17.36 14.47 16.93
CA GLU A 3 16.84 13.94 15.66
C GLU A 3 15.62 13.05 15.93
N LEU A 4 14.52 13.32 15.22
CA LEU A 4 13.34 12.46 15.26
C LEU A 4 13.60 11.23 14.37
N PRO A 5 13.13 10.03 14.78
CA PRO A 5 13.23 8.85 13.92
C PRO A 5 12.50 9.10 12.59
N CYS A 6 13.17 8.82 11.48
CA CYS A 6 12.58 8.87 10.14
C CYS A 6 13.03 7.66 9.31
N SER A 7 12.19 7.23 8.38
CA SER A 7 12.50 6.11 7.46
C SER A 7 11.69 6.27 6.17
N LEU A 8 12.19 5.68 5.08
CA LEU A 8 11.45 5.54 3.82
C LEU A 8 10.48 4.37 3.96
N VAL A 9 9.17 4.66 3.88
CA VAL A 9 8.12 3.63 3.97
C VAL A 9 7.81 2.99 2.61
N GLY A 10 7.98 3.75 1.52
CA GLY A 10 7.72 3.28 0.16
C GLY A 10 7.67 4.43 -0.85
N GLU A 11 7.18 4.12 -2.05
CA GLU A 11 7.07 5.06 -3.17
C GLU A 11 5.70 4.97 -3.85
N VAL A 12 5.30 6.06 -4.53
CA VAL A 12 4.11 6.09 -5.38
C VAL A 12 4.53 5.78 -6.81
N THR A 13 3.93 4.76 -7.40
CA THR A 13 4.23 4.32 -8.77
C THR A 13 3.00 4.45 -9.67
N GLN A 14 3.18 4.20 -10.98
CA GLN A 14 2.10 4.15 -11.97
C GLN A 14 1.53 2.74 -12.20
N SER A 15 1.94 1.75 -11.40
CA SER A 15 1.65 0.32 -11.65
C SER A 15 0.21 -0.12 -11.36
N GLU A 16 -0.66 0.79 -10.92
CA GLU A 16 -2.06 0.54 -10.54
C GLU A 16 -2.28 -0.62 -9.53
N LYS A 17 -1.24 -0.97 -8.77
CA LYS A 17 -1.28 -1.99 -7.71
C LYS A 17 -0.69 -1.47 -6.40
N LEU A 18 -1.18 -2.03 -5.29
CA LEU A 18 -0.54 -1.92 -3.99
C LEU A 18 0.35 -3.15 -3.79
N VAL A 19 1.63 -2.91 -3.50
CA VAL A 19 2.57 -3.95 -3.07
C VAL A 19 3.06 -3.59 -1.67
N ILE A 20 2.93 -4.53 -0.74
CA ILE A 20 3.59 -4.46 0.57
C ILE A 20 4.66 -5.54 0.56
N ALA A 21 5.91 -5.13 0.75
CA ALA A 21 7.05 -6.01 0.80
C ALA A 21 7.44 -6.35 2.25
N GLY A 22 7.89 -7.58 2.46
CA GLY A 22 8.51 -8.03 3.70
C GLY A 22 9.99 -7.66 3.80
N ALA A 23 10.70 -8.25 4.76
CA ALA A 23 12.09 -7.91 5.09
C ALA A 23 13.11 -8.10 3.93
N ASP A 24 12.79 -8.95 2.96
CA ASP A 24 13.68 -9.32 1.85
C ASP A 24 13.10 -8.91 0.48
N ASP A 25 12.32 -7.82 0.44
CA ASP A 25 11.58 -7.35 -0.74
C ASP A 25 10.56 -8.36 -1.32
N VAL A 26 10.30 -9.45 -0.59
CA VAL A 26 9.31 -10.46 -0.96
C VAL A 26 7.91 -9.86 -0.76
N PRO A 27 7.05 -9.80 -1.78
CA PRO A 27 5.71 -9.25 -1.65
C PRO A 27 4.88 -10.13 -0.71
N VAL A 28 4.36 -9.52 0.36
CA VAL A 28 3.43 -10.16 1.32
C VAL A 28 1.99 -9.80 1.02
N VAL A 29 1.76 -8.66 0.37
CA VAL A 29 0.46 -8.27 -0.21
C VAL A 29 0.73 -7.73 -1.59
N GLU A 30 0.00 -8.24 -2.58
CA GLU A 30 -0.03 -7.70 -3.93
C GLU A 30 -1.49 -7.72 -4.42
N ALA A 31 -2.05 -6.55 -4.67
CA ALA A 31 -3.43 -6.41 -5.12
C ALA A 31 -3.61 -5.22 -6.06
N ALA A 32 -4.49 -5.34 -7.05
CA ALA A 32 -4.88 -4.24 -7.92
C ALA A 32 -5.63 -3.15 -7.14
N LEU A 33 -5.35 -1.88 -7.42
CA LEU A 33 -6.00 -0.75 -6.75
C LEU A 33 -7.51 -0.74 -6.97
N GLU A 34 -7.98 -1.17 -8.15
CA GLU A 34 -9.40 -1.30 -8.45
C GLU A 34 -10.11 -2.26 -7.47
N THR A 35 -9.54 -3.44 -7.25
CA THR A 35 -10.09 -4.45 -6.32
C THR A 35 -10.19 -3.89 -4.91
N LEU A 36 -9.15 -3.20 -4.43
CA LEU A 36 -9.13 -2.59 -3.11
C LEU A 36 -10.17 -1.46 -2.99
N LYS A 37 -10.29 -0.61 -4.01
CA LYS A 37 -11.27 0.47 -4.05
C LYS A 37 -12.71 -0.08 -4.02
N GLU A 38 -13.01 -1.09 -4.82
CA GLU A 38 -14.33 -1.72 -4.84
C GLU A 38 -14.66 -2.38 -3.50
N ALA A 39 -13.72 -3.13 -2.92
CA ALA A 39 -13.91 -3.77 -1.62
C ALA A 39 -14.19 -2.73 -0.52
N TRP A 40 -13.55 -1.57 -0.59
CA TRP A 40 -13.76 -0.49 0.37
C TRP A 40 -15.07 0.28 0.16
N GLN A 41 -15.48 0.47 -1.10
CA GLN A 41 -16.71 1.18 -1.44
C GLN A 41 -17.97 0.33 -1.28
N LYS A 42 -17.90 -0.97 -1.51
CA LYS A 42 -19.06 -1.88 -1.51
C LYS A 42 -19.93 -1.77 -0.23
N PRO A 43 -19.38 -1.72 0.99
CA PRO A 43 -20.18 -1.56 2.21
C PRO A 43 -20.88 -0.19 2.33
N LEU A 44 -20.42 0.82 1.59
CA LEU A 44 -20.94 2.19 1.64
C LEU A 44 -22.05 2.46 0.63
N ARG A 45 -22.31 1.52 -0.28
CA ARG A 45 -23.40 1.63 -1.27
C ARG A 45 -24.71 1.19 -0.60
N TRP A 46 -25.53 2.16 -0.20
CA TRP A 46 -26.92 1.97 0.21
C TRP A 46 -27.86 2.11 -0.98
#